data_AF-A0A967ZAL2-F1
#
_entry.id   AF-A0A967ZAL2-F1
#
_cell.length_a   1.000
_cell.length_b   1.000
_cell.length_c   1.000
_cell.angle_alpha   90.00
_cell.angle_beta   90.00
_cell.angle_gamma   90.00
#
_symmetry.space_group_name_H-M   'P 1'
#
loop_
_entity.id
_entity.type
_entity.pdbx_description
1 polymer ?
#
loop_
_entity_poly.entity_id
_entity_poly.type
_entity_poly.pdbx_seq_one_letter_code
_entity_poly.pdbx_strand_id
1 'polypeptide(L)'
;MQAALSSLALKLFVASSLVASMASHALAQSIKYPKTRKAEIVEDFHGTHVADPYRWLENVDDPEVAQWVDAQNEITRDYVDRLDSRQ
;
A
#
# COMPACT_ATOMS: atom_id res chain seq x y z
N MET A 1 27.72 21.02 -42.16
CA MET A 1 28.16 20.14 -41.05
C MET A 1 27.59 20.57 -39.68
N GLN A 2 26.33 21.06 -39.64
CA GLN A 2 25.72 21.64 -38.42
C GLN A 2 24.36 20.99 -38.07
N ALA A 3 23.78 20.19 -38.98
CA ALA A 3 22.51 19.49 -38.79
C ALA A 3 22.64 18.13 -38.07
N ALA A 4 23.85 17.55 -37.98
CA ALA A 4 24.08 16.27 -37.31
C ALA A 4 24.21 16.42 -35.78
N LEU A 5 24.63 17.60 -35.30
CA LEU A 5 24.88 17.86 -33.88
C LEU A 5 23.61 18.25 -33.10
N SER A 6 22.58 18.75 -33.77
CA SER A 6 21.28 19.10 -33.17
C SER A 6 20.36 17.89 -32.94
N SER A 7 20.49 16.85 -33.78
CA SER A 7 19.73 15.58 -33.62
C SER A 7 20.22 14.76 -32.43
N LEU A 8 21.52 14.81 -32.12
CA LEU A 8 22.12 14.04 -31.03
C LEU A 8 21.80 14.66 -29.65
N ALA A 9 21.83 15.99 -29.55
CA ALA A 9 21.46 16.72 -28.33
C ALA A 9 19.96 16.56 -27.97
N LEU A 10 19.07 16.54 -28.97
CA LEU A 10 17.64 16.33 -28.76
C LEU A 10 17.31 14.88 -28.34
N LYS A 11 18.03 13.89 -28.89
CA LYS A 11 17.88 12.47 -28.51
C LYS A 11 18.42 12.17 -27.11
N LEU A 12 19.49 12.84 -26.69
CA LEU A 12 20.03 12.74 -25.32
C LEU A 12 19.11 13.38 -24.27
N PHE A 13 18.37 14.43 -24.63
CA PHE A 13 17.40 15.07 -23.73
C PHE A 13 16.11 14.25 -23.56
N VAL A 14 15.58 13.67 -24.65
CA VAL A 14 14.40 12.79 -24.61
C VAL A 14 14.69 11.45 -23.92
N ALA A 15 15.91 10.92 -24.04
CA ALA A 15 16.31 9.71 -23.32
C ALA A 15 16.38 9.92 -21.80
N SER A 16 16.73 11.13 -21.32
CA SER A 16 16.74 11.44 -19.88
C SER A 16 15.34 11.64 -19.30
N SER A 17 14.39 12.21 -20.06
CA SER A 17 13.02 12.40 -19.58
C SER A 17 12.23 11.09 -19.49
N LEU A 18 12.52 10.10 -20.34
CA LEU A 18 11.89 8.78 -20.26
C LEU A 18 12.35 7.98 -19.03
N VAL A 19 13.63 8.09 -18.64
CA VAL A 19 14.17 7.45 -17.42
C VAL A 19 13.60 8.09 -16.15
N ALA A 20 13.40 9.41 -16.14
CA ALA A 20 12.82 10.12 -14.98
C ALA A 20 11.34 9.75 -14.72
N SER A 21 10.56 9.46 -15.78
CA SER A 21 9.16 9.02 -15.66
C SER A 21 9.02 7.60 -15.12
N MET A 22 9.96 6.70 -15.45
CA MET A 22 9.99 5.33 -14.89
C MET A 22 10.40 5.31 -13.42
N ALA A 23 11.31 6.19 -13.00
CA ALA A 23 11.68 6.35 -11.58
C ALA A 23 10.48 6.81 -10.72
N SER A 24 9.57 7.60 -11.29
CA SER A 24 8.36 8.07 -10.61
C SER A 24 7.30 6.96 -10.44
N HIS A 25 7.26 5.97 -11.35
CA HIS A 25 6.35 4.81 -11.23
C HIS A 25 6.86 3.74 -10.25
N ALA A 26 8.16 3.72 -9.93
CA ALA A 26 8.75 2.79 -8.96
C ALA A 26 8.37 3.13 -7.49
N LEU A 27 7.75 4.28 -7.25
CA LEU A 27 7.22 4.70 -5.95
C LEU A 27 5.86 4.09 -5.60
N ALA A 28 5.27 3.26 -6.47
CA ALA A 28 4.16 2.40 -6.08
C ALA A 28 4.69 1.27 -5.17
N GLN A 29 5.02 1.61 -3.92
CA GLN A 29 5.45 0.64 -2.94
C GLN A 29 4.36 -0.42 -2.76
N SER A 30 4.72 -1.67 -3.04
CA SER A 30 3.86 -2.81 -2.71
C SER A 30 3.82 -2.96 -1.20
N ILE A 31 2.73 -2.48 -0.58
CA ILE A 31 2.49 -2.66 0.86
C ILE A 31 2.14 -4.13 1.10
N LYS A 32 2.90 -4.78 2.00
CA LYS A 32 2.61 -6.14 2.45
C LYS A 32 1.75 -6.07 3.71
N TYR A 33 0.47 -6.33 3.57
CA TYR A 33 -0.46 -6.38 4.70
C TYR A 33 -0.20 -7.59 5.62
N PRO A 34 -0.46 -7.48 6.93
CA PRO A 34 -0.32 -8.59 7.84
C PRO A 34 -1.46 -9.58 7.61
N LYS A 35 -1.20 -10.86 7.83
CA LYS A 35 -2.24 -11.88 7.74
C LYS A 35 -3.27 -11.63 8.82
N THR A 36 -4.54 -11.56 8.44
CA THR A 36 -5.67 -11.43 9.38
C THR A 36 -6.43 -12.76 9.40
N ARG A 37 -6.59 -13.35 10.58
CA ARG A 37 -7.33 -14.60 10.75
C ARG A 37 -8.81 -14.37 10.39
N LYS A 38 -9.39 -15.34 9.68
CA LYS A 38 -10.84 -15.44 9.47
C LYS A 38 -11.41 -16.52 10.38
N ALA A 39 -12.50 -16.22 11.05
CA ALA A 39 -13.31 -17.20 11.77
C ALA A 39 -14.50 -17.65 10.89
N GLU A 40 -15.07 -18.81 11.20
CA GLU A 40 -16.26 -19.33 10.52
C GLU A 40 -17.53 -18.98 11.31
N ILE A 41 -17.72 -17.70 11.59
CA ILE A 41 -18.93 -17.20 12.28
C ILE A 41 -19.95 -16.80 11.23
N VAL A 42 -21.14 -17.40 11.30
CA VAL A 42 -22.27 -17.11 10.42
C VAL A 42 -23.53 -17.00 11.28
N GLU A 43 -24.28 -15.92 11.10
CA GLU A 43 -25.55 -15.67 11.79
C GLU A 43 -26.71 -15.72 10.81
N ASP A 44 -27.88 -16.16 11.28
CA ASP A 44 -29.12 -16.14 10.50
C ASP A 44 -29.96 -14.92 10.89
N PHE A 45 -30.14 -14.01 9.94
CA PHE A 45 -31.02 -12.86 10.03
C PHE A 45 -32.27 -13.08 9.18
N HIS A 46 -33.35 -13.54 9.81
CA HIS A 46 -34.67 -13.73 9.17
C HIS A 46 -34.63 -14.63 7.92
N GLY A 47 -33.88 -15.73 8.00
CA GLY A 47 -33.62 -16.68 6.90
C GLY A 47 -32.40 -16.33 6.04
N THR A 48 -31.73 -15.19 6.30
CA THR A 48 -30.55 -14.74 5.55
C THR A 48 -29.28 -15.05 6.35
N HIS A 49 -28.43 -15.91 5.81
CA HIS A 49 -27.15 -16.24 6.45
C HIS A 49 -26.10 -15.16 6.14
N VAL A 50 -25.51 -14.55 7.18
CA VAL A 50 -24.52 -13.48 7.08
C VAL A 50 -23.24 -13.92 7.80
N ALA A 51 -22.13 -14.01 7.06
CA ALA A 51 -20.84 -14.36 7.61
C ALA A 51 -20.16 -13.14 8.23
N ASP A 52 -19.63 -13.29 9.45
CA ASP A 52 -18.81 -12.31 10.12
C ASP A 52 -17.43 -12.90 10.49
N PRO A 53 -16.54 -13.04 9.50
CA PRO A 53 -15.26 -13.70 9.72
C PRO A 53 -14.30 -12.92 10.63
N TYR A 54 -14.61 -11.67 10.98
CA TYR A 54 -13.74 -10.78 11.73
C TYR A 54 -14.34 -10.32 13.07
N ARG A 55 -15.47 -10.91 13.50
CA ARG A 55 -16.11 -10.66 14.80
C ARG A 55 -15.14 -10.64 15.99
N TRP A 56 -14.08 -11.45 15.93
CA TRP A 56 -13.05 -11.51 16.98
C TRP A 56 -12.33 -10.18 17.21
N LEU A 57 -12.29 -9.28 16.22
CA LEU A 57 -11.73 -7.93 16.34
C LEU A 57 -12.57 -6.99 17.23
N GLU A 58 -13.81 -7.36 17.57
CA GLU A 58 -14.67 -6.56 18.45
C GLU A 58 -14.25 -6.65 19.93
N ASN A 59 -13.49 -7.68 20.31
CA ASN A 59 -13.00 -7.84 21.68
C ASN A 59 -11.67 -7.10 21.87
N VAL A 60 -11.72 -5.80 22.15
CA VAL A 60 -10.54 -4.94 22.26
C VAL A 60 -9.58 -5.29 23.41
N ASP A 61 -10.05 -6.03 24.41
CA ASP A 61 -9.22 -6.51 25.53
C ASP A 61 -8.46 -7.81 25.20
N ASP A 62 -8.74 -8.43 24.05
CA ASP A 62 -8.06 -9.65 23.61
C ASP A 62 -6.61 -9.35 23.19
N PRO A 63 -5.61 -10.09 23.71
CA PRO A 63 -4.23 -9.96 23.27
C PRO A 63 -4.02 -10.21 21.77
N GLU A 64 -4.85 -11.04 21.11
CA GLU A 64 -4.79 -11.25 19.65
C GLU A 64 -5.15 -9.95 18.91
N VAL A 65 -6.14 -9.21 19.40
CA VAL A 65 -6.56 -7.93 18.81
C VAL A 65 -5.48 -6.87 19.00
N ALA A 66 -4.87 -6.78 20.18
CA ALA A 66 -3.75 -5.88 20.42
C ALA A 66 -2.59 -6.14 19.45
N GLN A 67 -2.20 -7.41 19.26
CA GLN A 67 -1.15 -7.80 18.31
C GLN A 67 -1.52 -7.46 16.85
N TRP A 68 -2.78 -7.64 16.48
CA TRP A 68 -3.27 -7.28 15.15
C TRP A 68 -3.21 -5.77 14.92
N VAL A 69 -3.63 -4.96 15.91
CA VAL A 69 -3.56 -3.50 15.86
C VAL A 69 -2.12 -3.03 15.70
N ASP A 70 -1.18 -3.60 16.46
CA ASP A 70 0.24 -3.25 16.37
C ASP A 70 0.81 -3.53 14.98
N ALA A 71 0.50 -4.69 14.38
CA ALA A 71 0.94 -5.03 13.03
C ALA A 71 0.37 -4.10 11.95
N GLN A 72 -0.88 -3.64 12.09
CA GLN A 72 -1.48 -2.65 11.18
C GLN A 72 -0.85 -1.27 11.37
N ASN A 73 -0.57 -0.90 12.62
CA ASN A 73 0.06 0.36 12.97
C ASN A 73 1.48 0.46 12.41
N GLU A 74 2.27 -0.62 12.43
CA GLU A 74 3.62 -0.66 11.84
C GLU A 74 3.60 -0.21 10.37
N ILE A 75 2.74 -0.83 9.56
CA ILE A 75 2.60 -0.51 8.14
C ILE A 75 2.10 0.93 7.93
N THR A 76 1.15 1.34 8.75
CA THR A 76 0.59 2.69 8.68
C THR A 76 1.65 3.73 8.98
N ARG A 77 2.41 3.55 10.07
CA ARG A 77 3.51 4.44 10.45
C ARG A 77 4.58 4.49 9.36
N ASP A 78 5.00 3.34 8.85
CA ASP A 78 5.95 3.26 7.74
C ASP A 78 5.49 4.06 6.52
N TYR A 79 4.20 3.97 6.16
CA TYR A 79 3.64 4.74 5.04
C TYR A 79 3.63 6.23 5.31
N VAL A 80 3.12 6.58 6.47
CA VAL A 80 2.82 7.93 6.87
C VAL A 80 4.12 8.72 7.13
N ASP A 81 5.13 8.12 7.74
CA ASP A 81 6.45 8.74 8.03
C ASP A 81 7.25 9.08 6.75
N ARG A 82 6.87 8.53 5.60
CA ARG A 82 7.45 8.92 4.29
C ARG A 82 6.81 10.16 3.68
N LEU A 83 5.75 10.70 4.29
CA LEU A 83 5.09 11.91 3.80
C LEU A 83 5.79 13.15 4.36
N ASP A 84 6.28 14.01 3.47
CA ASP A 84 6.98 15.25 3.83
C ASP A 84 6.14 16.23 4.67
N SER A 85 4.81 16.11 4.64
CA SER A 85 3.85 16.99 5.32
C SER A 85 3.65 16.74 6.82
N ARG A 86 4.50 15.90 7.44
CA ARG A 86 4.38 15.47 8.84
C ARG A 86 5.39 16.09 9.81
N GLN A 87 6.24 17.02 9.35
CA GLN A 87 7.12 17.79 10.24
C GLN A 87 6.42 19.02 10.83
#